data_AF-A0A962I3X0-F1
#
_entry.id   AF-A0A962I3X0-F1
#
_cell.length_a   1.000
_cell.length_b   1.000
_cell.length_c   1.000
_cell.angle_alpha   90.00
_cell.angle_beta   90.00
_cell.angle_gamma   90.00
#
_symmetry.space_group_name_H-M   'P 1'
#
loop_
_entity.id
_entity.type
_entity.pdbx_description
1 polymer ?
#
loop_
_entity_poly.entity_id
_entity_poly.type
_entity_poly.pdbx_seq_one_letter_code
_entity_poly.pdbx_strand_id
1 'polypeptide(L)'
;AAMPIILHDLWRLLEEVEDDSVIEVYHDAVHWLAEAQTQFQMGMVSLAQRAWAEQVYFAVLRRLQPRLRPDRRAHREILDAINDKLADRYICNLSVFQSMPDVWAINQIFPIMPLHNLDRAPTQRAMLQDLTCDSDGHIEQYVDSEGVETTLPLSRPRPGESLTLGIFLLGAYQEILGD
;
A
#
# COMPACT_ATOMS: atom_id res chain seq x y z
N ALA A 1 -10.38 -21.74 -24.40
CA ALA A 1 -9.42 -22.57 -23.64
C ALA A 1 -9.96 -22.71 -22.23
N ALA A 2 -9.85 -23.88 -21.61
CA ALA A 2 -10.24 -24.07 -20.21
C ALA A 2 -9.38 -23.20 -19.28
N MET A 3 -9.96 -22.73 -18.19
CA MET A 3 -9.25 -21.92 -17.21
C MET A 3 -8.22 -22.80 -16.47
N PRO A 4 -6.95 -22.36 -16.34
CA PRO A 4 -5.92 -23.11 -15.62
C PRO A 4 -6.34 -23.38 -14.16
N ILE A 5 -5.91 -24.53 -13.62
CA ILE A 5 -6.26 -24.98 -12.25
C ILE A 5 -5.94 -23.90 -11.21
N ILE A 6 -4.79 -23.22 -11.32
CA ILE A 6 -4.36 -22.16 -10.40
C ILE A 6 -5.35 -21.00 -10.33
N LEU A 7 -6.00 -20.67 -11.44
CA LEU A 7 -7.02 -19.61 -11.44
C LEU A 7 -8.30 -20.10 -10.75
N HIS A 8 -8.64 -21.38 -10.88
CA HIS A 8 -9.74 -21.97 -10.11
C HIS A 8 -9.44 -21.98 -8.61
N ASP A 9 -8.22 -22.32 -8.20
CA ASP A 9 -7.84 -22.30 -6.78
C ASP A 9 -7.86 -20.87 -6.19
N LEU A 10 -7.39 -19.86 -6.95
CA LEU A 10 -7.53 -18.45 -6.55
C LEU A 10 -9.00 -18.01 -6.43
N TRP A 11 -9.86 -18.46 -7.34
CA TRP A 11 -11.29 -18.16 -7.26
C TRP A 11 -11.93 -18.79 -6.02
N ARG A 12 -11.63 -20.07 -5.77
CA ARG A 12 -12.14 -20.80 -4.60
C ARG A 12 -11.76 -20.09 -3.32
N LEU A 13 -10.48 -19.68 -3.20
CA LEU A 13 -10.03 -18.90 -2.05
C LEU A 13 -10.86 -17.64 -1.85
N LEU A 14 -11.22 -16.93 -2.92
CA LEU A 14 -12.06 -15.74 -2.82
C LEU A 14 -13.48 -16.07 -2.33
N GLU A 15 -14.06 -17.19 -2.76
CA GLU A 15 -15.40 -17.63 -2.32
C GLU A 15 -15.41 -18.11 -0.87
N GLU A 16 -14.34 -18.77 -0.42
CA GLU A 16 -14.24 -19.44 0.89
C GLU A 16 -13.50 -18.62 1.97
N VAL A 17 -13.07 -17.37 1.69
CA VAL A 17 -12.36 -16.48 2.64
C VAL A 17 -13.02 -16.41 4.03
N GLU A 18 -14.36 -16.55 4.08
CA GLU A 18 -15.12 -16.39 5.32
C GLU A 18 -15.04 -17.60 6.26
N ASP A 19 -14.81 -18.78 5.73
CA ASP A 19 -14.83 -20.05 6.46
C ASP A 19 -13.43 -20.47 6.94
N ASP A 20 -12.38 -19.94 6.30
CA ASP A 20 -11.00 -20.34 6.52
C ASP A 20 -10.22 -19.48 7.53
N SER A 21 -9.08 -20.02 7.95
CA SER A 21 -8.08 -19.30 8.73
C SER A 21 -7.52 -18.11 7.94
N VAL A 22 -7.64 -16.91 8.51
CA VAL A 22 -7.19 -15.65 7.90
C VAL A 22 -5.72 -15.69 7.45
N ILE A 23 -4.88 -16.41 8.20
CA ILE A 23 -3.45 -16.55 7.94
C ILE A 23 -3.19 -17.52 6.77
N GLU A 24 -3.97 -18.60 6.69
CA GLU A 24 -3.85 -19.61 5.63
C GLU A 24 -4.26 -19.02 4.29
N VAL A 25 -5.44 -18.38 4.24
CA VAL A 25 -5.95 -17.68 3.06
C VAL A 25 -4.94 -16.65 2.54
N TYR A 26 -4.26 -15.91 3.42
CA TYR A 26 -3.23 -14.96 3.02
C TYR A 26 -2.05 -15.65 2.32
N HIS A 27 -1.48 -16.68 2.94
CA HIS A 27 -0.31 -17.37 2.38
C HIS A 27 -0.65 -18.12 1.09
N ASP A 28 -1.84 -18.71 1.00
CA ASP A 28 -2.31 -19.36 -0.23
C ASP A 28 -2.51 -18.34 -1.34
N ALA A 29 -3.12 -17.19 -1.07
CA ALA A 29 -3.27 -16.12 -2.05
C ALA A 29 -1.92 -15.62 -2.57
N VAL A 30 -0.93 -15.46 -1.68
CA VAL A 30 0.45 -15.09 -2.05
C VAL A 30 1.10 -16.18 -2.91
N HIS A 31 0.95 -17.45 -2.52
CA HIS A 31 1.49 -18.58 -3.24
C HIS A 31 0.94 -18.67 -4.67
N TRP A 32 -0.39 -18.63 -4.82
CA TRP A 32 -1.00 -18.78 -6.14
C TRP A 32 -0.76 -17.60 -7.07
N LEU A 33 -0.66 -16.38 -6.55
CA LEU A 33 -0.24 -15.23 -7.36
C LEU A 33 1.19 -15.43 -7.89
N ALA A 34 2.12 -15.87 -7.05
CA ALA A 34 3.50 -16.12 -7.45
C ALA A 34 3.60 -17.24 -8.49
N GLU A 35 2.82 -18.31 -8.34
CA GLU A 35 2.72 -19.37 -9.34
C GLU A 35 2.16 -18.83 -10.67
N ALA A 36 1.05 -18.07 -10.65
CA ALA A 36 0.48 -17.47 -11.85
C ALA A 36 1.48 -16.56 -12.59
N GLN A 37 2.29 -15.79 -11.85
CA GLN A 37 3.35 -14.96 -12.42
C GLN A 37 4.48 -15.80 -13.04
N THR A 38 4.87 -16.89 -12.37
CA THR A 38 5.88 -17.84 -12.88
C THR A 38 5.39 -18.51 -14.17
N GLN A 39 4.13 -18.95 -14.20
CA GLN A 39 3.54 -19.56 -15.39
C GLN A 39 3.39 -18.58 -16.55
N PHE A 40 3.13 -17.30 -16.27
CA PHE A 40 3.14 -16.25 -17.28
C PHE A 40 4.54 -16.07 -17.90
N GLN A 41 5.59 -16.04 -17.07
CA GLN A 41 6.99 -15.95 -17.55
C GLN A 41 7.38 -17.15 -18.44
N MET A 42 6.86 -18.33 -18.13
CA MET A 42 7.07 -19.55 -18.93
C MET A 42 6.15 -19.65 -20.15
N GLY A 43 5.25 -18.68 -20.37
CA GLY A 43 4.30 -18.67 -21.50
C GLY A 43 3.12 -19.65 -21.36
N MET A 44 2.90 -20.23 -20.18
CA MET A 44 1.79 -21.17 -19.91
C MET A 44 0.47 -20.44 -19.61
N VAL A 45 0.56 -19.21 -19.12
CA VAL A 45 -0.60 -18.36 -18.80
C VAL A 45 -0.55 -17.09 -19.66
N SER A 46 -1.68 -16.70 -20.22
CA SER A 46 -1.81 -15.48 -21.04
C SER A 46 -1.84 -14.20 -20.20
N LEU A 47 -1.62 -13.04 -20.84
CA LEU A 47 -1.71 -11.74 -20.16
C LEU A 47 -3.09 -11.50 -19.51
N ALA A 48 -4.17 -11.87 -20.18
CA ALA A 48 -5.53 -11.71 -19.64
C ALA A 48 -5.76 -12.57 -18.40
N GLN A 49 -5.22 -13.78 -18.38
CA GLN A 49 -5.28 -14.68 -17.23
C GLN A 49 -4.41 -14.19 -16.06
N ARG A 50 -3.21 -13.66 -16.35
CA ARG A 50 -2.37 -13.02 -15.33
C ARG A 50 -3.08 -11.80 -14.72
N ALA A 51 -3.65 -10.93 -15.54
CA ALA A 51 -4.40 -9.77 -15.07
C ALA A 51 -5.59 -10.18 -14.19
N TRP A 52 -6.30 -11.25 -14.59
CA TRP A 52 -7.39 -11.81 -13.78
C TRP A 52 -6.88 -12.35 -12.43
N ALA A 53 -5.76 -13.08 -12.41
CA ALA A 53 -5.16 -13.60 -11.17
C ALA A 53 -4.78 -12.46 -10.21
N GLU A 54 -4.17 -11.39 -10.74
CA GLU A 54 -3.83 -10.18 -9.98
C GLU A 54 -5.08 -9.51 -9.41
N GLN A 55 -6.16 -9.38 -10.19
CA GLN A 55 -7.42 -8.82 -9.71
C GLN A 55 -8.07 -9.65 -8.59
N VAL A 56 -8.09 -10.98 -8.73
CA VAL A 56 -8.64 -11.88 -7.72
C VAL A 56 -7.80 -11.83 -6.44
N TYR A 57 -6.47 -11.84 -6.55
CA TYR A 57 -5.57 -11.67 -5.42
C TYR A 57 -5.89 -10.40 -4.61
N PHE A 58 -5.99 -9.24 -5.28
CA PHE A 58 -6.34 -7.99 -4.60
C PHE A 58 -7.76 -8.00 -4.02
N ALA A 59 -8.71 -8.72 -4.64
CA ALA A 59 -10.04 -8.91 -4.08
C ALA A 59 -10.01 -9.74 -2.78
N VAL A 60 -9.19 -10.80 -2.73
CA VAL A 60 -8.96 -11.60 -1.51
C VAL A 60 -8.39 -10.72 -0.41
N LEU A 61 -7.33 -9.94 -0.69
CA LEU A 61 -6.72 -9.06 0.32
C LEU A 61 -7.72 -8.05 0.90
N ARG A 62 -8.58 -7.45 0.06
CA ARG A 62 -9.62 -6.50 0.51
C ARG A 62 -10.68 -7.16 1.41
N ARG A 63 -11.05 -8.43 1.14
CA ARG A 63 -11.95 -9.20 2.02
C ARG A 63 -11.27 -9.61 3.33
N LEU A 64 -9.97 -9.84 3.28
CA LEU A 64 -9.19 -10.30 4.43
C LEU A 64 -8.87 -9.18 5.42
N GLN A 65 -8.53 -7.98 4.93
CA GLN A 65 -8.11 -6.83 5.73
C GLN A 65 -9.00 -6.54 6.95
N PRO A 66 -10.35 -6.42 6.85
CA PRO A 66 -11.20 -6.13 8.01
C PRO A 66 -11.30 -7.27 9.04
N ARG A 67 -10.88 -8.49 8.66
CA ARG A 67 -10.87 -9.68 9.55
C ARG A 67 -9.60 -9.76 10.39
N LEU A 68 -8.55 -9.03 10.02
CA LEU A 68 -7.30 -8.97 10.79
C LEU A 68 -7.49 -8.18 12.10
N ARG A 69 -6.60 -8.43 13.05
CA ARG A 69 -6.72 -7.98 14.45
C ARG A 69 -5.34 -7.46 14.91
N PRO A 70 -5.14 -6.14 15.02
CA PRO A 70 -3.81 -5.54 15.24
C PRO A 70 -3.20 -5.89 16.62
N ASP A 71 -4.04 -6.31 17.58
CA ASP A 71 -3.63 -6.82 18.89
C ASP A 71 -2.91 -8.17 18.81
N ARG A 72 -3.09 -8.93 17.73
CA ARG A 72 -2.43 -10.22 17.52
C ARG A 72 -1.19 -10.04 16.66
N ARG A 73 -0.01 -10.35 17.20
CA ARG A 73 1.28 -10.22 16.50
C ARG A 73 1.28 -10.83 15.09
N ALA A 74 0.79 -12.07 14.93
CA ALA A 74 0.75 -12.74 13.62
C ALA A 74 -0.17 -12.03 12.61
N HIS A 75 -1.23 -11.37 13.07
CA HIS A 75 -2.12 -10.60 12.20
C HIS A 75 -1.53 -9.23 11.87
N ARG A 76 -0.73 -8.63 12.77
CA ARG A 76 -0.07 -7.34 12.55
C ARG A 76 0.84 -7.38 11.33
N GLU A 77 1.76 -8.35 11.29
CA GLU A 77 2.70 -8.51 10.16
C GLU A 77 1.97 -8.67 8.81
N ILE A 78 0.85 -9.41 8.79
CA ILE A 78 0.01 -9.57 7.59
C ILE A 78 -0.75 -8.28 7.27
N LEU A 79 -1.26 -7.58 8.28
CA LEU A 79 -2.00 -6.33 8.12
C LEU A 79 -1.11 -5.25 7.54
N ASP A 80 0.13 -5.14 7.99
CA ASP A 80 1.13 -4.19 7.47
C ASP A 80 1.41 -4.49 5.99
N ALA A 81 1.69 -5.77 5.66
CA ALA A 81 1.90 -6.19 4.28
C ALA A 81 0.67 -5.96 3.37
N ILE A 82 -0.55 -6.12 3.89
CA ILE A 82 -1.78 -5.83 3.14
C ILE A 82 -1.99 -4.33 2.98
N ASN A 83 -1.75 -3.53 4.02
CA ASN A 83 -1.85 -2.08 3.98
C ASN A 83 -0.91 -1.51 2.93
N ASP A 84 0.34 -1.99 2.86
CA ASP A 84 1.31 -1.59 1.83
C ASP A 84 0.81 -1.93 0.42
N LYS A 85 0.23 -3.11 0.23
CA LYS A 85 -0.29 -3.54 -1.08
C LYS A 85 -1.56 -2.81 -1.51
N LEU A 86 -2.40 -2.42 -0.56
CA LEU A 86 -3.71 -1.81 -0.81
C LEU A 86 -3.71 -0.28 -0.68
N ALA A 87 -2.63 0.33 -0.21
CA ALA A 87 -2.57 1.78 -0.03
C ALA A 87 -2.70 2.53 -1.35
N ASP A 88 -3.51 3.58 -1.31
CA ASP A 88 -3.64 4.51 -2.43
C ASP A 88 -2.32 5.26 -2.62
N ARG A 89 -1.88 5.45 -3.86
CA ARG A 89 -0.70 6.27 -4.16
C ARG A 89 -1.11 7.70 -4.43
N TYR A 90 -0.58 8.63 -3.65
CA TYR A 90 -0.83 10.05 -3.76
C TYR A 90 0.40 10.73 -4.35
N ILE A 91 0.25 11.25 -5.56
CA ILE A 91 1.29 12.02 -6.22
C ILE A 91 1.18 13.47 -5.74
N CYS A 92 2.17 13.89 -4.96
CA CYS A 92 2.26 15.21 -4.34
C CYS A 92 2.95 16.18 -5.29
N ASN A 93 2.45 17.41 -5.36
CA ASN A 93 3.15 18.51 -6.03
C ASN A 93 4.34 18.98 -5.18
N LEU A 94 5.38 18.16 -5.16
CA LEU A 94 6.58 18.22 -4.33
C LEU A 94 7.74 17.60 -5.12
N SER A 95 8.98 17.94 -4.76
CA SER A 95 10.17 17.15 -5.03
C SER A 95 10.78 16.77 -3.69
N VAL A 96 10.91 15.46 -3.42
CA VAL A 96 11.52 14.95 -2.19
C VAL A 96 12.99 15.34 -2.14
N PHE A 97 13.70 15.25 -3.26
CA PHE A 97 15.11 15.65 -3.36
C PHE A 97 15.33 17.12 -3.02
N GLN A 98 14.43 17.99 -3.50
CA GLN A 98 14.56 19.43 -3.29
C GLN A 98 14.11 19.88 -1.89
N SER A 99 13.02 19.32 -1.36
CA SER A 99 12.38 19.84 -0.13
C SER A 99 12.64 18.97 1.10
N MET A 100 13.05 17.72 0.90
CA MET A 100 13.21 16.70 1.93
C MET A 100 14.43 15.79 1.68
N PRO A 101 15.63 16.33 1.37
CA PRO A 101 16.79 15.53 0.97
C PRO A 101 17.17 14.46 2.00
N ASP A 102 17.04 14.76 3.30
CA ASP A 102 17.33 13.80 4.37
C ASP A 102 16.39 12.59 4.41
N VAL A 103 15.16 12.67 3.85
CA VAL A 103 14.29 11.48 3.69
C VAL A 103 14.97 10.48 2.79
N TRP A 104 15.49 10.95 1.65
CA TRP A 104 16.18 10.12 0.67
C TRP A 104 17.56 9.67 1.17
N ALA A 105 18.35 10.60 1.74
CA ALA A 105 19.75 10.34 2.05
C ALA A 105 19.97 9.47 3.29
N ILE A 106 19.14 9.65 4.34
CA ILE A 106 19.36 9.04 5.66
C ILE A 106 18.08 8.49 6.31
N ASN A 107 16.98 8.34 5.55
CA ASN A 107 15.68 7.87 6.06
C ASN A 107 15.14 8.73 7.21
N GLN A 108 15.37 10.04 7.16
CA GLN A 108 14.86 10.96 8.19
C GLN A 108 13.33 11.00 8.13
N ILE A 109 12.69 10.85 9.29
CA ILE A 109 11.23 10.84 9.41
C ILE A 109 10.75 12.26 9.71
N PHE A 110 9.79 12.75 8.91
CA PHE A 110 9.09 14.00 9.15
C PHE A 110 7.61 13.75 9.44
N PRO A 111 6.99 14.44 10.41
CA PRO A 111 5.55 14.38 10.60
C PRO A 111 4.84 14.97 9.39
N ILE A 112 3.87 14.23 8.84
CA ILE A 112 3.05 14.64 7.70
C ILE A 112 1.59 14.43 8.07
N MET A 113 0.75 15.44 7.83
CA MET A 113 -0.68 15.35 8.09
C MET A 113 -1.49 16.28 7.17
N PRO A 114 -2.78 15.98 6.91
CA PRO A 114 -3.63 16.90 6.18
C PRO A 114 -3.85 18.19 6.96
N LEU A 115 -3.96 19.32 6.25
CA LEU A 115 -4.20 20.64 6.87
C LEU A 115 -5.69 20.94 7.09
N HIS A 116 -6.58 20.06 6.68
CA HIS A 116 -8.03 20.21 6.77
C HIS A 116 -8.71 18.86 7.07
N ASN A 117 -9.98 18.90 7.49
CA ASN A 117 -10.79 17.73 7.83
C ASN A 117 -10.20 16.86 8.97
N LEU A 118 -9.46 17.47 9.89
CA LEU A 118 -8.84 16.80 11.05
C LEU A 118 -9.84 16.37 12.13
N ASP A 119 -11.08 16.84 12.04
CA ASP A 119 -12.23 16.45 12.86
C ASP A 119 -12.80 15.08 12.46
N ARG A 120 -12.33 14.49 11.36
CA ARG A 120 -12.84 13.22 10.81
C ARG A 120 -11.82 12.11 10.92
N ALA A 121 -12.30 10.91 11.25
CA ALA A 121 -11.48 9.73 11.23
C ALA A 121 -11.02 9.42 9.78
N PRO A 122 -9.74 9.06 9.57
CA PRO A 122 -9.23 8.57 8.29
C PRO A 122 -10.04 7.39 7.75
N THR A 123 -10.22 7.33 6.43
CA THR A 123 -11.03 6.29 5.77
C THR A 123 -10.20 5.29 4.97
N GLN A 124 -8.92 5.59 4.74
CA GLN A 124 -8.00 4.77 3.95
C GLN A 124 -6.56 5.05 4.36
N ARG A 125 -5.62 4.24 3.85
CA ARG A 125 -4.18 4.48 3.98
C ARG A 125 -3.59 4.84 2.62
N ALA A 126 -2.56 5.67 2.62
CA ALA A 126 -1.93 6.19 1.43
C ALA A 126 -0.41 6.17 1.53
N MET A 127 0.26 6.04 0.39
CA MET A 127 1.69 6.33 0.24
C MET A 127 1.85 7.60 -0.59
N LEU A 128 2.70 8.50 -0.10
CA LEU A 128 3.05 9.74 -0.78
C LEU A 128 4.24 9.50 -1.70
N GLN A 129 4.06 9.90 -2.95
CA GLN A 129 5.09 9.95 -3.97
C GLN A 129 5.19 11.40 -4.45
N ASP A 130 6.37 11.80 -4.89
CA ASP A 130 6.57 13.12 -5.48
C ASP A 130 6.27 13.11 -6.98
N LEU A 131 6.44 14.26 -7.66
CA LEU A 131 6.20 14.37 -9.10
C LEU A 131 7.39 13.98 -9.98
N THR A 132 8.52 13.62 -9.37
CA THR A 132 9.74 13.29 -10.11
C THR A 132 9.57 11.94 -10.82
N CYS A 133 10.40 11.74 -11.85
CA CYS A 133 10.44 10.46 -12.58
C CYS A 133 11.27 9.39 -11.86
N ASP A 134 11.84 9.71 -10.69
CA ASP A 134 12.70 8.81 -9.95
C ASP A 134 11.87 7.93 -9.00
N SER A 135 12.17 6.63 -8.96
CA SER A 135 11.48 5.70 -8.04
C SER A 135 11.78 6.01 -6.57
N ASP A 136 12.89 6.68 -6.28
CA ASP A 136 13.29 7.09 -4.94
C ASP A 136 12.55 8.35 -4.47
N GLY A 137 11.79 9.02 -5.37
CA GLY A 137 10.92 10.15 -5.08
C GLY A 137 9.66 9.77 -4.29
N HIS A 138 9.80 9.08 -3.17
CA HIS A 138 8.68 8.67 -2.32
C HIS A 138 9.03 8.69 -0.83
N ILE A 139 7.99 8.62 0.00
CA ILE A 139 8.13 8.61 1.46
C ILE A 139 7.76 7.23 1.97
N GLU A 140 8.69 6.57 2.67
CA GLU A 140 8.52 5.20 3.17
C GLU A 140 7.94 5.13 4.58
N GLN A 141 8.14 6.17 5.39
CA GLN A 141 7.84 6.15 6.82
C GLN A 141 7.02 7.37 7.25
N TYR A 142 5.97 7.10 8.02
CA TYR A 142 5.00 8.10 8.48
C TYR A 142 4.84 8.01 9.99
N VAL A 143 4.71 9.16 10.63
CA VAL A 143 4.41 9.25 12.07
C VAL A 143 2.93 8.95 12.29
N ASP A 144 2.63 7.97 13.12
CA ASP A 144 1.29 7.63 13.61
C ASP A 144 1.27 7.64 15.15
N SER A 145 0.07 7.58 15.73
CA SER A 145 -0.17 7.54 17.18
C SER A 145 0.50 6.37 17.90
N GLU A 146 0.71 5.24 17.22
CA GLU A 146 1.35 4.05 17.77
C GLU A 146 2.86 3.94 17.42
N GLY A 147 3.41 4.87 16.64
CA GLY A 147 4.82 4.86 16.25
C GLY A 147 5.06 5.27 14.80
N VAL A 148 5.83 4.47 14.09
CA VAL A 148 6.19 4.68 12.69
C VAL A 148 5.53 3.60 11.84
N GLU A 149 4.79 4.03 10.83
CA GLU A 149 4.03 3.18 9.91
C GLU A 149 4.54 3.36 8.48
N THR A 150 4.33 2.37 7.62
CA THR A 150 4.72 2.39 6.20
C THR A 150 3.74 3.12 5.29
N THR A 151 2.59 3.52 5.84
CA THR A 151 1.52 4.20 5.10
C THR A 151 0.86 5.27 5.97
N LEU A 152 0.38 6.35 5.36
CA LEU A 152 -0.26 7.48 6.04
C LEU A 152 -1.78 7.30 6.10
N PRO A 153 -2.41 7.34 7.28
CA PRO A 153 -3.87 7.34 7.39
C PRO A 153 -4.43 8.68 6.88
N LEU A 154 -5.28 8.62 5.84
CA LEU A 154 -5.91 9.79 5.23
C LEU A 154 -7.41 9.58 4.98
N SER A 155 -8.12 10.69 4.82
CA SER A 155 -9.48 10.69 4.26
C SER A 155 -9.40 11.00 2.77
N ARG A 156 -10.18 10.29 1.95
CA ARG A 156 -10.28 10.60 0.52
C ARG A 156 -10.88 12.02 0.35
N PRO A 157 -10.24 12.92 -0.40
CA PRO A 157 -10.83 14.23 -0.69
C PRO A 157 -12.12 14.04 -1.51
N ARG A 158 -13.12 14.90 -1.26
CA ARG A 158 -14.35 14.86 -2.06
C ARG A 158 -14.07 15.38 -3.48
N PRO A 159 -14.90 15.02 -4.48
CA PRO A 159 -14.79 15.60 -5.81
C PRO A 159 -14.78 17.13 -5.76
N GLY A 160 -13.73 17.75 -6.29
CA GLY A 160 -13.54 19.20 -6.30
C GLY A 160 -12.84 19.79 -5.05
N GLU A 161 -12.56 19.00 -4.03
CA GLU A 161 -11.74 19.43 -2.89
C GLU A 161 -10.25 19.14 -3.16
N SER A 162 -9.38 20.10 -2.84
CA SER A 162 -7.93 19.88 -2.81
C SER A 162 -7.55 19.20 -1.50
N LEU A 163 -6.68 18.19 -1.57
CA LEU A 163 -5.96 17.70 -0.39
C LEU A 163 -4.66 18.48 -0.23
N THR A 164 -4.53 19.24 0.85
CA THR A 164 -3.30 19.94 1.21
C THR A 164 -2.65 19.24 2.40
N LEU A 165 -1.40 18.84 2.24
CA LEU A 165 -0.60 18.20 3.27
C LEU A 165 0.39 19.22 3.85
N GLY A 166 0.58 19.18 5.16
CA GLY A 166 1.66 19.86 5.85
C GLY A 166 2.78 18.87 6.15
N ILE A 167 4.01 19.29 5.89
CA ILE A 167 5.22 18.55 6.24
C ILE A 167 5.95 19.39 7.28
N PHE A 168 6.13 18.82 8.47
CA PHE A 168 6.58 19.57 9.63
C PHE A 168 8.01 19.20 10.01
N LEU A 169 8.64 20.05 10.82
CA LEU A 169 10.00 19.88 11.33
C LEU A 169 11.11 19.94 10.26
N LEU A 170 10.86 20.57 9.11
CA LEU A 170 11.84 20.78 8.03
C LEU A 170 12.85 21.92 8.29
N GLY A 171 12.81 22.57 9.46
CA GLY A 171 13.52 23.84 9.69
C GLY A 171 15.05 23.76 9.83
N ALA A 172 15.63 22.57 9.81
CA ALA A 172 17.08 22.37 9.89
C ALA A 172 17.55 21.54 8.69
N TYR A 173 18.68 21.93 8.08
CA TYR A 173 19.34 21.28 6.95
C TYR A 173 18.59 21.28 5.60
N GLN A 174 17.27 21.06 5.59
CA GLN A 174 16.52 20.77 4.37
C GLN A 174 16.63 21.86 3.29
N GLU A 175 16.54 23.13 3.69
CA GLU A 175 16.53 24.25 2.74
C GLU A 175 17.83 24.41 1.94
N ILE A 176 18.99 24.06 2.52
CA ILE A 176 20.30 24.26 1.89
C ILE A 176 20.84 23.00 1.21
N LEU A 177 20.34 21.82 1.59
CA LEU A 177 20.80 20.53 1.07
C LEU A 177 20.00 20.05 -0.16
N GLY A 178 18.84 20.64 -0.42
CA GLY A 178 18.03 20.26 -1.58
C GLY A 178 18.66 20.65 -2.91
N ASP A 179 18.50 19.77 -3.91
CA ASP A 179 18.99 19.96 -5.29
C ASP A 179 17.89 19.97 -6.36
#